data_AF-A0A317SN09-F1
#
_entry.id   AF-A0A317SN09-F1
#
_cell.length_a   1.000
_cell.length_b   1.000
_cell.length_c   1.000
_cell.angle_alpha   90.00
_cell.angle_beta   90.00
_cell.angle_gamma   90.00
#
_symmetry.space_group_name_H-M   'P 1'
#
loop_
_entity.id
_entity.type
_entity.pdbx_description
1 polymer ?
#
loop_
_entity_poly.entity_id
_entity_poly.type
_entity_poly.pdbx_seq_one_letter_code
_entity_poly.pdbx_strand_id
1 'polypeptide(L)'
;MTRITVLKPAIFATSLRVLEGYDWQHKRSSEPGGSKIIAKETEILKETHPLSPVLTGPVAALSFPSVEPAHLKTALDILFPLKNPKKGLDPLAVSGLQKFVLLAGWVDGHVYGGRNGEGRVMDVDLIRVLALLPDVNTLRGELLAMLRGAGGADLVMNLSNVGAGLTRTVDAYRKILGGELDSDGKPVEAKAKGEGEKKE
;
A
#
# COMPACT_ATOMS: atom_id res chain seq x y z
N MET A 1 -18.60 9.49 5.52
CA MET A 1 -19.34 8.24 5.74
C MET A 1 -19.16 7.34 4.52
N THR A 2 -18.62 6.13 4.71
CA THR A 2 -18.46 5.14 3.63
C THR A 2 -19.82 4.56 3.26
N ARG A 3 -20.15 4.48 1.96
CA ARG A 3 -21.45 3.98 1.49
C ARG A 3 -21.29 3.12 0.24
N ILE A 4 -22.14 2.10 0.15
CA ILE A 4 -22.29 1.28 -1.07
C ILE A 4 -23.57 1.73 -1.75
N THR A 5 -23.49 2.15 -3.01
CA THR A 5 -24.64 2.60 -3.80
C THR A 5 -24.73 1.77 -5.07
N VAL A 6 -25.93 1.27 -5.36
CA VAL A 6 -26.21 0.65 -6.65
C VAL A 6 -26.38 1.76 -7.68
N LEU A 7 -25.60 1.69 -8.76
CA LEU A 7 -25.59 2.73 -9.79
C LEU A 7 -26.47 2.34 -10.96
N LYS A 8 -27.03 3.37 -11.62
CA LYS A 8 -27.59 3.24 -12.97
C LYS A 8 -26.45 3.58 -13.94
N PRO A 9 -25.86 2.59 -14.63
CA PRO A 9 -24.59 2.79 -15.32
C PRO A 9 -24.68 3.84 -16.44
N ALA A 10 -25.81 3.86 -17.18
CA ALA A 10 -26.04 4.84 -18.23
C ALA A 10 -26.02 6.29 -17.70
N ILE A 11 -26.73 6.55 -16.59
CA ILE A 11 -26.80 7.89 -15.99
C ILE A 11 -25.45 8.26 -15.37
N PHE A 12 -24.81 7.30 -14.69
CA PHE A 12 -23.52 7.52 -14.06
C PHE A 12 -22.41 7.83 -15.09
N ALA A 13 -22.38 7.08 -16.20
CA ALA A 13 -21.46 7.34 -17.29
C ALA A 13 -21.67 8.73 -17.90
N THR A 14 -22.92 9.17 -18.08
CA THR A 14 -23.19 10.54 -18.55
C THR A 14 -22.76 11.59 -17.52
N SER A 15 -22.97 11.36 -16.23
CA SER A 15 -22.55 12.31 -15.20
C SER A 15 -21.03 12.46 -15.10
N LEU A 16 -20.27 11.39 -15.34
CA LEU A 16 -18.80 11.48 -15.39
C LEU A 16 -18.33 12.36 -16.55
N ARG A 17 -18.95 12.23 -17.72
CA ARG A 17 -18.64 13.08 -18.88
C ARG A 17 -18.94 14.56 -18.60
N VAL A 18 -20.06 14.82 -17.92
CA VAL A 18 -20.42 16.18 -17.51
C VAL A 18 -19.41 16.72 -16.51
N LEU A 19 -18.95 15.90 -15.55
CA LEU A 19 -17.95 16.29 -14.56
C LEU A 19 -16.61 16.65 -15.21
N GLU A 20 -16.12 15.84 -16.15
CA GLU A 20 -14.86 16.12 -16.86
C GLU A 20 -14.97 17.33 -17.81
N GLY A 21 -16.14 17.54 -18.41
CA GLY A 21 -16.41 18.69 -19.27
C GLY A 21 -16.60 20.01 -18.51
N TYR A 22 -16.80 19.96 -17.19
CA TYR A 22 -17.11 21.13 -16.37
C TYR A 22 -15.85 21.90 -15.97
N ASP A 23 -15.59 23.02 -16.63
CA ASP A 23 -14.52 23.95 -16.26
C ASP A 23 -15.05 24.99 -15.26
N TRP A 24 -14.51 24.96 -14.03
CA TRP A 24 -14.89 25.87 -12.95
C TRP A 24 -14.28 27.27 -13.09
N GLN A 25 -13.26 27.46 -13.96
CA GLN A 25 -12.60 28.75 -14.11
C GLN A 25 -13.15 29.58 -15.28
N HIS A 26 -13.29 29.09 -16.52
CA HIS A 26 -13.70 29.96 -17.65
C HIS A 26 -14.61 29.29 -18.72
N LYS A 27 -15.75 29.94 -19.02
CA LYS A 27 -16.55 29.94 -20.29
C LYS A 27 -17.05 28.61 -20.92
N ARG A 28 -17.17 27.51 -20.19
CA ARG A 28 -17.99 26.35 -20.63
C ARG A 28 -19.21 26.20 -19.72
N SER A 29 -20.21 27.02 -20.01
CA SER A 29 -21.51 27.18 -19.33
C SER A 29 -21.49 27.21 -17.79
N SER A 30 -21.80 28.37 -17.21
CA SER A 30 -22.21 28.55 -15.80
C SER A 30 -23.59 27.92 -15.49
N GLU A 31 -24.10 27.07 -16.38
CA GLU A 31 -25.45 26.51 -16.29
C GLU A 31 -25.42 25.15 -15.56
N PRO A 32 -26.51 24.78 -14.86
CA PRO A 32 -26.63 23.48 -14.24
C PRO A 32 -26.38 22.34 -15.25
N GLY A 33 -25.79 21.23 -14.79
CA GLY A 33 -25.38 20.06 -15.59
C GLY A 33 -26.42 19.38 -16.49
N GLY A 34 -27.68 19.86 -16.49
CA GLY A 34 -28.75 19.42 -17.37
C GLY A 34 -29.03 20.34 -18.57
N SER A 35 -28.19 21.36 -18.82
CA SER A 35 -28.41 22.28 -19.93
C SER A 35 -28.23 21.61 -21.30
N LYS A 36 -28.96 22.10 -22.31
CA LYS A 36 -28.85 21.63 -23.70
C LYS A 36 -27.47 21.89 -24.31
N ILE A 37 -26.73 22.83 -23.72
CA ILE A 37 -25.38 23.21 -24.15
C ILE A 37 -24.39 22.12 -23.73
N ILE A 38 -24.42 21.73 -22.45
CA ILE A 38 -23.58 20.65 -21.91
C ILE A 38 -23.87 19.32 -22.60
N ALA A 39 -25.14 19.02 -22.91
CA ALA A 39 -25.49 17.81 -23.65
C ALA A 39 -24.80 17.73 -25.03
N LYS A 40 -24.81 18.84 -25.79
CA LYS A 40 -24.13 18.91 -27.11
C LYS A 40 -22.62 18.81 -27.00
N GLU A 41 -22.03 19.40 -25.96
CA GLU A 41 -20.58 19.39 -25.75
C GLU A 41 -20.08 18.02 -25.27
N THR A 42 -20.86 17.33 -24.43
CA THR A 42 -20.52 16.01 -23.90
C THR A 42 -20.78 14.85 -24.86
N GLU A 43 -21.55 15.06 -25.93
CA GLU A 43 -21.73 14.07 -27.01
C GLU A 43 -20.40 13.68 -27.66
N ILE A 44 -19.46 14.63 -27.79
CA ILE A 44 -18.13 14.40 -28.35
C ILE A 44 -17.27 13.54 -27.41
N LEU A 45 -17.54 13.59 -26.10
CA LEU A 45 -16.83 12.84 -25.05
C LEU A 45 -17.43 11.44 -24.82
N LYS A 46 -18.35 10.99 -25.69
CA LYS A 46 -19.02 9.69 -25.54
C LYS A 46 -18.05 8.51 -25.62
N GLU A 47 -16.97 8.65 -26.38
CA GLU A 47 -15.98 7.58 -26.64
C GLU A 47 -14.71 7.68 -25.77
N THR A 48 -14.55 8.73 -24.96
CA THR A 48 -13.24 9.09 -24.41
C THR A 48 -13.00 8.64 -22.97
N HIS A 49 -14.05 8.33 -22.20
CA HIS A 49 -13.87 8.13 -20.76
C HIS A 49 -13.30 6.72 -20.43
N PRO A 50 -12.17 6.61 -19.71
CA PRO A 50 -11.50 5.34 -19.41
C PRO A 50 -12.35 4.34 -18.57
N LEU A 51 -13.28 4.82 -17.74
CA LEU A 51 -14.25 3.97 -17.02
C LEU A 51 -15.44 3.51 -17.86
N SER A 52 -15.65 4.01 -19.08
CA SER A 52 -16.79 3.62 -19.93
C SER A 52 -16.95 2.10 -20.13
N PRO A 53 -15.88 1.29 -20.37
CA PRO A 53 -16.02 -0.17 -20.48
C PRO A 53 -16.48 -0.83 -19.17
N VAL A 54 -16.08 -0.31 -18.02
CA VAL A 54 -16.42 -0.86 -16.69
C VAL A 54 -17.90 -0.60 -16.33
N LEU A 55 -18.51 0.42 -16.91
CA LEU A 55 -19.90 0.80 -16.65
C LEU A 55 -20.91 0.05 -17.55
N THR A 56 -20.54 -1.13 -18.04
CA THR A 56 -21.43 -2.00 -18.82
C THR A 56 -21.98 -3.12 -17.93
N GLY A 57 -23.27 -3.05 -17.58
CA GLY A 57 -23.95 -4.05 -16.72
C GLY A 57 -24.29 -3.57 -15.31
N PRO A 58 -24.72 -4.45 -14.39
CA PRO A 58 -25.11 -4.06 -13.04
C PRO A 58 -23.88 -3.72 -12.19
N VAL A 59 -23.68 -2.44 -11.87
CA VAL A 59 -22.52 -1.95 -11.13
C VAL A 59 -22.96 -1.28 -9.83
N ALA A 60 -22.20 -1.49 -8.76
CA ALA A 60 -22.31 -0.75 -7.51
C ALA A 60 -21.00 0.01 -7.24
N ALA A 61 -21.10 1.20 -6.66
CA ALA A 61 -19.96 1.98 -6.23
C ALA A 61 -19.81 1.94 -4.72
N LEU A 62 -18.57 1.77 -4.27
CA LEU A 62 -18.16 1.97 -2.89
C LEU A 62 -17.46 3.32 -2.79
N SER A 63 -18.12 4.29 -2.18
CA SER A 63 -17.60 5.65 -2.05
C SER A 63 -17.01 5.91 -0.66
N PHE A 64 -15.83 6.53 -0.66
CA PHE A 64 -15.14 6.99 0.54
C PHE A 64 -15.06 8.52 0.52
N PRO A 65 -15.28 9.20 1.66
CA PRO A 65 -15.17 10.67 1.74
C PRO A 65 -13.72 11.16 1.72
N SER A 66 -12.78 10.31 2.13
CA SER A 66 -11.34 10.60 2.18
C SER A 66 -10.59 9.31 1.86
N VAL A 67 -9.44 9.44 1.20
CA VAL A 67 -8.60 8.31 0.79
C VAL A 67 -7.70 7.94 1.97
N GLU A 68 -8.24 7.18 2.91
CA GLU A 68 -7.46 6.61 4.00
C GLU A 68 -7.20 5.11 3.73
N PRO A 69 -5.93 4.69 3.58
CA PRO A 69 -5.58 3.31 3.25
C PRO A 69 -6.12 2.28 4.26
N ALA A 70 -6.20 2.63 5.54
CA ALA A 70 -6.71 1.75 6.60
C ALA A 70 -8.18 1.36 6.39
N HIS A 71 -9.01 2.34 6.00
CA HIS A 71 -10.42 2.11 5.69
C HIS A 71 -10.60 1.33 4.39
N LEU A 72 -9.78 1.64 3.38
CA LEU A 72 -9.80 0.92 2.10
C LEU A 72 -9.42 -0.55 2.28
N LYS A 73 -8.34 -0.82 3.01
CA LYS A 73 -7.87 -2.18 3.32
C LYS A 73 -8.95 -2.99 4.03
N THR A 74 -9.59 -2.41 5.05
CA THR A 74 -10.65 -3.08 5.79
C THR A 74 -11.84 -3.39 4.91
N ALA A 75 -12.23 -2.47 4.03
CA ALA A 75 -13.34 -2.68 3.10
C ALA A 75 -13.00 -3.75 2.05
N LEU A 76 -11.79 -3.75 1.49
CA LEU A 76 -11.34 -4.77 0.55
C LEU A 76 -11.22 -6.15 1.21
N ASP A 77 -10.75 -6.24 2.46
CA ASP A 77 -10.71 -7.49 3.21
C ASP A 77 -12.10 -8.10 3.44
N ILE A 78 -13.13 -7.25 3.59
CA ILE A 78 -14.51 -7.69 3.82
C ILE A 78 -15.18 -8.06 2.50
N LEU A 79 -15.05 -7.21 1.49
CA LEU A 79 -15.78 -7.34 0.22
C LEU A 79 -15.08 -8.27 -0.77
N PHE A 80 -13.75 -8.25 -0.82
CA PHE A 80 -12.93 -8.97 -1.79
C PHE A 80 -11.77 -9.73 -1.09
N PRO A 81 -12.08 -10.67 -0.20
CA PRO A 81 -11.06 -11.40 0.55
C PRO A 81 -10.18 -12.24 -0.38
N LEU A 82 -8.86 -12.00 -0.34
CA LEU A 82 -7.85 -12.79 -1.06
C LEU A 82 -7.50 -14.10 -0.36
N LYS A 83 -7.68 -14.15 0.96
CA LYS A 83 -7.48 -15.33 1.81
C LYS A 83 -8.83 -15.76 2.40
N ASN A 84 -8.84 -16.81 3.21
CA ASN A 84 -10.03 -17.26 3.91
C ASN A 84 -10.81 -16.06 4.50
N PRO A 85 -12.14 -16.00 4.29
CA PRO A 85 -12.95 -14.89 4.79
C PRO A 85 -12.76 -14.75 6.30
N LYS A 86 -12.81 -13.51 6.81
CA LYS A 86 -12.65 -13.23 8.23
C LYS A 86 -13.63 -14.12 9.03
N LYS A 87 -13.10 -14.81 10.05
CA LYS A 87 -13.89 -15.69 10.92
C LYS A 87 -15.02 -14.86 11.56
N GLY A 88 -16.26 -15.36 11.48
CA GLY A 88 -17.43 -14.72 12.10
C GLY A 88 -18.43 -14.10 11.12
N LEU A 89 -18.23 -14.22 9.80
CA LEU A 89 -19.25 -13.87 8.82
C LEU A 89 -20.27 -15.01 8.63
N ASP A 90 -21.54 -14.65 8.45
CA ASP A 90 -22.62 -15.61 8.13
C ASP A 90 -22.28 -16.35 6.82
N PRO A 91 -22.36 -17.69 6.78
CA PRO A 91 -22.16 -18.48 5.55
C PRO A 91 -22.94 -17.97 4.34
N LEU A 92 -24.15 -17.44 4.53
CA LEU A 92 -24.94 -16.85 3.45
C LEU A 92 -24.32 -15.55 2.91
N ALA A 93 -23.82 -14.70 3.80
CA ALA A 93 -23.12 -13.48 3.41
C ALA A 93 -21.82 -13.81 2.66
N VAL A 94 -21.07 -14.83 3.10
CA VAL A 94 -19.85 -15.27 2.41
C VAL A 94 -20.15 -15.71 0.97
N SER A 95 -21.23 -16.47 0.76
CA SER A 95 -21.64 -16.91 -0.57
C SER A 95 -22.07 -15.75 -1.49
N GLY A 96 -22.62 -14.68 -0.92
CA GLY A 96 -22.97 -13.47 -1.65
C GLY A 96 -21.74 -12.64 -2.00
N LEU A 97 -20.81 -12.50 -1.06
CA LEU A 97 -19.58 -11.72 -1.24
C LEU A 97 -18.66 -12.32 -2.31
N GLN A 98 -18.61 -13.64 -2.42
CA GLN A 98 -17.85 -14.34 -3.47
C GLN A 98 -18.29 -14.00 -4.90
N LYS A 99 -19.51 -13.45 -5.07
CA LYS A 99 -20.04 -13.07 -6.38
C LYS A 99 -19.64 -11.64 -6.78
N PHE A 100 -19.10 -10.84 -5.86
CA PHE A 100 -18.64 -9.51 -6.18
C PHE A 100 -17.26 -9.57 -6.84
N VAL A 101 -17.14 -8.86 -7.95
CA VAL A 101 -15.88 -8.69 -8.66
C VAL A 101 -15.48 -7.22 -8.57
N LEU A 102 -14.25 -6.96 -8.11
CA LEU A 102 -13.68 -5.63 -8.15
C LEU A 102 -13.28 -5.33 -9.59
N LEU A 103 -13.90 -4.31 -10.20
CA LEU A 103 -13.67 -3.96 -11.60
C LEU A 103 -12.60 -2.88 -11.75
N ALA A 104 -12.84 -1.70 -11.18
CA ALA A 104 -11.92 -0.57 -11.23
C ALA A 104 -12.17 0.39 -10.07
N GLY A 105 -11.20 1.27 -9.83
CA GLY A 105 -11.26 2.34 -8.85
C GLY A 105 -11.08 3.69 -9.53
N TRP A 106 -11.64 4.73 -8.92
CA TRP A 106 -11.44 6.11 -9.35
C TRP A 106 -11.05 6.92 -8.13
N VAL A 107 -9.95 7.66 -8.24
CA VAL A 107 -9.47 8.55 -7.20
C VAL A 107 -9.51 9.97 -7.72
N ASP A 108 -10.12 10.86 -6.94
CA ASP A 108 -10.23 12.27 -7.27
C ASP A 108 -8.85 12.93 -7.40
N GLY A 109 -8.70 13.76 -8.44
CA GLY A 109 -7.45 14.41 -8.83
C GLY A 109 -6.89 15.37 -7.78
N HIS A 110 -7.75 15.92 -6.91
CA HIS A 110 -7.34 16.76 -5.77
C HIS A 110 -6.38 16.03 -4.82
N VAL A 111 -6.49 14.71 -4.71
CA VAL A 111 -5.65 13.89 -3.83
C VAL A 111 -4.34 13.48 -4.51
N TYR A 112 -4.30 13.49 -5.85
CA TYR A 112 -3.16 13.04 -6.65
C TYR A 112 -2.29 14.20 -7.19
N GLY A 113 -2.60 15.46 -6.82
CA GLY A 113 -1.83 16.64 -7.23
C GLY A 113 -2.12 17.15 -8.64
N GLY A 114 -3.22 16.71 -9.26
CA GLY A 114 -3.68 17.18 -10.57
C GLY A 114 -4.59 18.41 -10.49
N ARG A 115 -4.90 19.01 -11.65
CA ARG A 115 -5.98 20.02 -11.76
C ARG A 115 -7.27 19.42 -11.21
N ASN A 116 -8.04 20.23 -10.48
CA ASN A 116 -9.39 19.89 -10.01
C ASN A 116 -10.19 19.26 -11.17
N GLY A 117 -10.54 17.97 -11.05
CA GLY A 117 -11.28 17.22 -12.08
C GLY A 117 -10.51 16.13 -12.83
N GLU A 118 -9.18 16.08 -12.79
CA GLU A 118 -8.39 14.98 -13.39
C GLU A 118 -8.29 13.79 -12.42
N GLY A 119 -9.39 13.06 -12.27
CA GLY A 119 -9.38 11.83 -11.48
C GLY A 119 -8.66 10.69 -12.21
N ARG A 120 -7.83 9.92 -11.49
CA ARG A 120 -7.08 8.79 -12.07
C ARG A 120 -7.88 7.50 -11.92
N VAL A 121 -8.06 6.79 -13.03
CA VAL A 121 -8.58 5.42 -13.02
C VAL A 121 -7.48 4.47 -12.54
N MET A 122 -7.84 3.63 -11.57
CA MET A 122 -6.98 2.60 -11.01
C MET A 122 -7.52 1.23 -11.37
N ASP A 123 -6.62 0.38 -11.83
CA ASP A 123 -6.90 -1.05 -11.99
C ASP A 123 -6.90 -1.76 -10.63
N VAL A 124 -7.40 -2.99 -10.60
CA VAL A 124 -7.48 -3.87 -9.43
C VAL A 124 -6.14 -3.95 -8.70
N ASP A 125 -5.03 -4.07 -9.43
CA ASP A 125 -3.69 -4.16 -8.85
C ASP A 125 -3.25 -2.86 -8.18
N LEU A 126 -3.54 -1.71 -8.80
CA LEU A 126 -3.23 -0.40 -8.22
C LEU A 126 -4.06 -0.15 -6.95
N ILE A 127 -5.32 -0.57 -6.94
CA ILE A 127 -6.18 -0.47 -5.76
C ILE A 127 -5.61 -1.32 -4.60
N ARG A 128 -5.08 -2.50 -4.90
CA ARG A 128 -4.44 -3.36 -3.90
C ARG A 128 -3.16 -2.74 -3.35
N VAL A 129 -2.32 -2.16 -4.21
CA VAL A 129 -1.14 -1.42 -3.76
C VAL A 129 -1.54 -0.25 -2.88
N LEU A 130 -2.56 0.53 -3.28
CA LEU A 130 -3.07 1.65 -2.49
C LEU A 130 -3.58 1.22 -1.11
N ALA A 131 -4.21 0.05 -1.01
CA ALA A 131 -4.67 -0.49 0.26
C ALA A 131 -3.53 -1.01 1.15
N LEU A 132 -2.38 -1.33 0.58
CA LEU A 132 -1.18 -1.74 1.31
C LEU A 132 -0.36 -0.53 1.78
N LEU A 133 -0.59 0.66 1.23
CA LEU A 133 0.17 1.85 1.62
C LEU A 133 0.02 2.14 3.12
N PRO A 134 1.13 2.50 3.79
CA PRO A 134 1.10 2.83 5.20
C PRO A 134 0.56 4.25 5.42
N ASP A 135 0.28 4.59 6.68
CA ASP A 135 -0.22 5.92 7.05
C ASP A 135 0.79 7.03 6.69
N VAL A 136 0.29 8.27 6.52
CA VAL A 136 1.08 9.45 6.17
C VAL A 136 2.23 9.66 7.17
N ASN A 137 2.01 9.38 8.46
CA ASN A 137 3.06 9.51 9.46
C ASN A 137 4.15 8.45 9.30
N THR A 138 3.79 7.23 8.89
CA THR A 138 4.73 6.16 8.58
C THR A 138 5.51 6.49 7.30
N LEU A 139 4.85 7.01 6.26
CA LEU A 139 5.54 7.46 5.04
C LEU A 139 6.53 8.60 5.33
N ARG A 140 6.16 9.55 6.21
CA ARG A 140 7.09 10.58 6.68
C ARG A 140 8.26 9.98 7.45
N GLY A 141 8.00 8.98 8.30
CA GLY A 141 9.04 8.23 9.01
C GLY A 141 9.98 7.49 8.05
N GLU A 142 9.44 6.88 6.99
CA GLU A 142 10.19 6.20 5.95
C GLU A 142 11.05 7.17 5.13
N LEU A 143 10.48 8.33 4.75
CA LEU A 143 11.25 9.40 4.11
C LEU A 143 12.36 9.94 5.02
N LEU A 144 12.08 10.12 6.31
CA LEU A 144 13.11 10.51 7.29
C LEU A 144 14.17 9.43 7.47
N ALA A 145 13.80 8.15 7.43
CA ALA A 145 14.74 7.04 7.48
C ALA A 145 15.63 6.98 6.22
N MET A 146 15.03 7.16 5.03
CA MET A 146 15.77 7.25 3.77
C MET A 146 16.70 8.46 3.74
N LEU A 147 16.23 9.61 4.19
CA LEU A 147 17.03 10.83 4.27
C LEU A 147 18.15 10.69 5.32
N ARG A 148 17.90 9.99 6.43
CA ARG A 148 18.91 9.67 7.44
C ARG A 148 19.96 8.69 6.92
N GLY A 149 19.55 7.70 6.11
CA GLY A 149 20.46 6.79 5.41
C GLY A 149 21.37 7.54 4.44
N ALA A 150 20.79 8.34 3.55
CA ALA A 150 21.52 9.20 2.60
C ALA A 150 22.38 10.27 3.29
N GLY A 151 21.94 10.78 4.45
CA GLY A 151 22.64 11.78 5.26
C GLY A 151 23.83 11.26 6.06
N GLY A 152 24.26 10.00 5.87
CA GLY A 152 25.50 9.47 6.42
C GLY A 152 25.34 8.48 7.58
N ALA A 153 24.13 8.09 7.96
CA ALA A 153 23.93 7.02 8.94
C ALA A 153 24.49 5.68 8.43
N ASP A 154 24.37 5.41 7.12
CA ASP A 154 24.94 4.23 6.49
C ASP A 154 26.48 4.27 6.49
N LEU A 155 27.07 5.46 6.34
CA LEU A 155 28.52 5.64 6.42
C LEU A 155 29.03 5.37 7.84
N VAL A 156 28.34 5.88 8.86
CA VAL A 156 28.69 5.64 10.27
C VAL A 156 28.53 4.17 10.63
N MET A 157 27.47 3.49 10.16
CA MET A 157 27.30 2.05 10.36
C MET A 157 28.41 1.24 9.67
N ASN A 158 28.82 1.62 8.46
CA ASN A 158 29.93 0.95 7.78
C ASN A 158 31.27 1.17 8.50
N LEU A 159 31.54 2.39 8.97
CA LEU A 159 32.79 2.70 9.68
C LEU A 159 32.83 2.09 11.09
N SER A 160 31.70 2.07 11.80
CA SER A 160 31.58 1.44 13.11
C SER A 160 31.69 -0.08 13.01
N ASN A 161 31.20 -0.70 11.94
CA ASN A 161 31.34 -2.13 11.69
C ASN A 161 32.81 -2.53 11.46
N VAL A 162 33.61 -1.70 10.80
CA VAL A 162 35.07 -1.93 10.67
C VAL A 162 35.75 -1.84 12.04
N GLY A 163 35.40 -0.83 12.85
CA GLY A 163 35.92 -0.68 14.21
C GLY A 163 35.54 -1.82 15.15
N ALA A 164 34.27 -2.26 15.10
CA ALA A 164 33.77 -3.40 15.87
C ALA A 164 34.34 -4.74 15.38
N GLY A 165 34.66 -4.86 14.09
CA GLY A 165 35.36 -6.01 13.54
C GLY A 165 36.77 -6.13 14.11
N LEU A 166 37.50 -5.01 14.21
CA LEU A 166 38.86 -4.99 14.75
C LEU A 166 38.91 -5.30 16.25
N THR A 167 37.95 -4.80 17.04
CA THR A 167 37.89 -5.14 18.47
C THR A 167 37.54 -6.60 18.68
N ARG A 168 36.61 -7.15 17.88
CA ARG A 168 36.27 -8.58 17.94
C ARG A 168 37.43 -9.48 17.53
N THR A 169 38.27 -9.09 16.56
CA THR A 169 39.46 -9.87 16.22
C THR A 169 40.52 -9.78 17.31
N VAL A 170 40.80 -8.60 17.86
CA VAL A 170 41.73 -8.44 18.98
C VAL A 170 41.29 -9.22 20.21
N ASP A 171 39.99 -9.19 20.55
CA ASP A 171 39.44 -9.98 21.64
C ASP A 171 39.48 -11.49 21.35
N ALA A 172 39.30 -11.90 20.10
CA ALA A 172 39.48 -13.30 19.70
C ALA A 172 40.94 -13.76 19.90
N TYR A 173 41.92 -12.97 19.45
CA TYR A 173 43.33 -13.27 19.68
C TYR A 173 43.70 -13.26 21.17
N ARG A 174 43.15 -12.33 21.95
CA ARG A 174 43.33 -12.28 23.40
C ARG A 174 42.80 -13.55 24.08
N LYS A 175 41.65 -14.05 23.65
CA LYS A 175 41.05 -15.30 24.18
C LYS A 175 41.80 -16.56 23.75
N ILE A 176 42.35 -16.58 22.54
CA ILE A 176 43.21 -17.68 22.07
C ILE A 176 44.52 -17.71 22.87
N LEU A 177 45.16 -16.56 23.10
CA LEU A 177 46.36 -16.48 23.95
C LEU A 177 46.05 -16.74 25.43
N GLY A 178 44.85 -16.40 25.89
CA GLY A 178 44.36 -16.67 27.23
C GLY A 178 43.96 -18.13 27.49
N GLY A 179 43.99 -18.99 26.48
CA GLY A 179 43.63 -20.41 26.58
C GLY A 179 42.13 -20.68 26.72
N GLU A 180 41.27 -19.68 26.49
CA GLU A 180 39.80 -19.83 26.53
C GLU A 180 39.22 -20.31 25.19
N LEU A 181 39.97 -20.16 24.09
CA LEU A 181 39.60 -20.61 22.74
C LEU A 181 40.76 -21.42 22.12
N ASP A 182 40.45 -22.48 21.38
CA ASP A 182 41.43 -23.23 20.58
C ASP A 182 41.87 -22.42 19.33
N SER A 183 42.91 -22.88 18.61
CA SER A 183 43.44 -22.21 17.39
C SER A 183 42.39 -21.97 16.29
N ASP A 184 41.27 -22.69 16.34
CA ASP A 184 40.14 -22.59 15.40
C ASP A 184 38.98 -21.71 15.92
N GLY A 185 39.15 -21.01 17.05
CA GLY A 185 38.18 -20.04 17.57
C GLY A 185 36.93 -20.66 18.24
N LYS A 186 36.98 -21.94 18.62
CA LYS A 186 35.94 -22.63 19.40
C LYS A 186 36.27 -22.60 20.90
N PRO A 187 35.28 -22.50 21.80
CA PRO A 187 35.51 -22.61 23.24
C PRO A 187 36.10 -23.98 23.58
N VAL A 188 37.21 -23.98 24.32
CA VAL A 188 37.86 -25.21 24.76
C VAL A 188 36.96 -25.87 25.80
N GLU A 189 36.33 -27.00 25.44
CA GLU A 189 35.69 -27.85 26.43
C GLU A 189 36.77 -28.44 27.34
N ALA A 190 36.82 -27.94 28.58
CA ALA A 190 37.58 -28.55 29.65
C ALA A 190 37.09 -29.99 29.89
N LYS A 191 37.76 -30.97 29.25
CA LYS A 191 37.68 -32.36 29.71
C LYS A 191 38.35 -32.47 31.07
N ALA A 192 37.52 -32.85 32.03
CA ALA A 192 37.85 -33.16 33.40
C ALA A 192 39.12 -34.01 33.53
N LYS A 193 39.96 -33.58 34.48
CA LYS A 193 41.08 -34.31 35.07
C LYS A 193 40.72 -35.77 35.34
N GLY A 194 41.45 -36.69 34.72
CA GLY A 194 41.64 -38.05 35.21
C GLY A 194 43.01 -38.15 35.87
N GLU A 195 43.08 -37.85 37.17
CA GLU A 195 44.19 -38.25 38.02
C GLU A 195 44.12 -39.77 38.23
N GLY A 196 45.04 -40.49 37.60
CA GLY A 196 45.31 -41.90 37.89
C GLY A 196 46.70 -42.03 38.50
N GLU A 197 46.83 -41.68 39.77
CA GLU A 197 47.99 -42.06 40.59
C GLU A 197 47.49 -42.66 41.92
N LYS A 198 47.69 -43.98 42.07
CA LYS A 198 47.86 -44.80 43.30
C LYS A 198 47.75 -46.28 42.87
N LYS A 199 48.84 -47.04 42.85
CA LYS A 199 49.56 -47.72 43.96
C LYS A 199 49.11 -49.18 44.08
N GLU A 200 50.14 -50.03 44.23
CA GLU A 200 50.17 -51.47 44.58
C GLU A 200 49.91 -52.50 43.47
#